data_AF-A0A6M0C5X1-F1
#
_entry.id   AF-A0A6M0C5X1-F1
#
_cell.length_a   1.000
_cell.length_b   1.000
_cell.length_c   1.000
_cell.angle_alpha   90.00
_cell.angle_beta   90.00
_cell.angle_gamma   90.00
#
_symmetry.space_group_name_H-M   'P 1'
#
loop_
_entity.id
_entity.type
_entity.pdbx_description
1 polymer ?
#
loop_
_entity_poly.entity_id
_entity_poly.type
_entity_poly.pdbx_seq_one_letter_code
_entity_poly.pdbx_strand_id
1 'polypeptide(L)' 'QLAFTTLPKAATLQEVPNVKAMVGIPNRYRIRIGNYRVGVEVKDETVTLMRVLHRGEFYRYFP' A
#
# COMPACT_ATOMS: atom_id res chain seq x y z
N GLN A 1 4.13 -4.81 12.23
CA GLN A 1 2.77 -4.47 12.72
C GLN A 1 1.80 -4.10 11.59
N LEU A 2 2.20 -3.35 10.56
CA LEU A 2 1.28 -2.94 9.47
C LEU A 2 0.43 -4.09 8.91
N ALA A 3 1.05 -5.14 8.35
CA ALA A 3 0.33 -6.18 7.61
C ALA A 3 -0.62 -7.04 8.47
N PHE A 4 -0.18 -7.43 9.66
CA PHE A 4 -0.91 -8.40 10.50
C PHE A 4 -1.72 -7.76 11.64
N THR A 5 -1.59 -6.44 11.83
CA THR A 5 -2.26 -5.76 12.94
C THR A 5 -3.02 -4.53 12.47
N THR A 6 -2.40 -3.67 11.67
CA THR A 6 -3.04 -2.42 11.23
C THR A 6 -4.04 -2.67 10.11
N LEU A 7 -3.64 -3.38 9.04
CA LEU A 7 -4.53 -3.64 7.90
C LEU A 7 -5.78 -4.44 8.28
N PRO A 8 -5.72 -5.53 9.07
CA PRO A 8 -6.92 -6.30 9.41
C PRO A 8 -7.87 -5.58 10.37
N LYS A 9 -7.41 -4.50 11.04
CA LYS A 9 -8.22 -3.73 12.00
C LYS A 9 -8.80 -2.44 11.40
N ALA A 10 -8.32 -2.02 10.23
CA ALA A 10 -8.83 -0.84 9.55
C ALA A 10 -10.13 -1.18 8.82
N ALA A 11 -11.16 -0.33 8.94
CA ALA A 11 -12.39 -0.53 8.20
C ALA A 11 -12.22 -0.11 6.73
N THR A 12 -11.32 0.85 6.48
CA THR A 12 -10.97 1.33 5.13
C THR A 12 -9.47 1.52 4.99
N LEU A 13 -8.93 1.38 3.77
CA LEU A 13 -7.49 1.57 3.53
C LEU A 13 -7.04 3.01 3.78
N GLN A 14 -7.97 3.98 3.71
CA GLN A 14 -7.72 5.40 3.97
C GLN A 14 -7.44 5.71 5.44
N GLU A 15 -7.90 4.88 6.38
CA GLU A 15 -7.58 5.00 7.82
C GLU A 15 -6.13 4.63 8.12
N VAL A 16 -5.50 3.87 7.23
CA VAL A 16 -4.13 3.43 7.42
C VAL A 16 -3.20 4.64 7.21
N PRO A 17 -2.30 4.94 8.17
CA PRO A 17 -1.46 6.11 8.08
C PRO A 17 -0.51 6.02 6.88
N ASN A 18 -0.26 7.16 6.24
CA ASN A 18 0.66 7.31 5.12
C ASN A 18 0.30 6.49 3.86
N VAL A 19 -0.97 6.13 3.70
CA VAL A 19 -1.50 5.59 2.44
C VAL A 19 -1.77 6.72 1.45
N LYS A 20 -1.41 6.48 0.18
CA LYS A 20 -1.77 7.36 -0.93
C LYS A 20 -2.19 6.54 -2.14
N ALA A 21 -3.29 6.90 -2.79
CA ALA A 21 -3.67 6.33 -4.07
C ALA A 21 -2.61 6.65 -5.14
N MET A 22 -2.41 5.72 -6.05
CA MET A 22 -1.54 5.92 -7.22
C MET A 22 -2.29 6.72 -8.28
N VAL A 23 -1.61 7.71 -8.87
CA VAL A 23 -2.24 8.60 -9.85
C VAL A 23 -2.48 7.83 -11.14
N GLY A 24 -3.70 7.91 -11.68
CA GLY A 24 -4.07 7.31 -12.96
C GLY A 24 -4.22 5.79 -12.96
N ILE A 25 -4.04 5.12 -11.82
CA ILE A 25 -4.19 3.67 -11.73
C ILE A 25 -5.20 3.35 -10.63
N PRO A 26 -6.42 2.91 -11.00
CA PRO A 26 -7.46 2.60 -10.04
C PRO A 26 -7.02 1.48 -9.13
N ASN A 27 -7.57 1.44 -7.91
CA ASN A 27 -7.40 0.34 -6.97
C ASN A 27 -5.96 0.08 -6.49
N ARG A 28 -4.99 0.92 -6.89
CA ARG A 28 -3.60 0.82 -6.43
C ARG A 28 -3.22 1.93 -5.48
N TYR A 29 -2.52 1.54 -4.43
CA TYR A 29 -2.12 2.41 -3.34
C TYR A 29 -0.68 2.15 -2.96
N ARG A 30 -0.08 3.15 -2.31
CA ARG A 30 1.25 3.06 -1.73
C ARG A 30 1.20 3.46 -0.26
N ILE A 31 1.72 2.60 0.61
CA ILE A 31 1.92 2.89 2.04
C ILE A 31 3.40 3.24 2.26
N ARG A 32 3.68 4.38 2.88
CA ARG A 32 5.05 4.78 3.25
C ARG A 32 5.41 4.26 4.64
N ILE A 33 6.56 3.58 4.74
CA ILE A 33 7.15 3.15 6.01
C ILE A 33 8.62 3.58 6.01
N GLY A 34 8.93 4.72 6.63
CA GLY A 34 10.29 5.30 6.60
C GLY A 34 10.82 5.45 5.16
N ASN A 35 11.89 4.71 4.84
CA ASN A 35 12.53 4.67 3.52
C ASN A 35 11.94 3.63 2.55
N TYR A 36 11.03 2.78 3.03
CA TYR A 36 10.37 1.75 2.24
C TYR A 36 8.97 2.18 1.81
N ARG A 37 8.48 1.53 0.75
CA ARG A 37 7.15 1.69 0.21
C ARG A 37 6.54 0.32 0.00
N VAL A 38 5.28 0.21 0.39
CA VAL A 38 4.46 -0.99 0.20
C VAL A 38 3.45 -0.69 -0.90
N GLY A 39 3.49 -1.48 -1.97
CA GLY A 39 2.52 -1.44 -3.05
C GLY A 39 1.33 -2.31 -2.67
N VAL A 40 0.13 -1.74 -2.77
CA VAL A 40 -1.11 -2.39 -2.37
C VAL A 40 -2.10 -2.32 -3.51
N GLU A 41 -2.80 -3.43 -3.74
CA GLU A 41 -3.95 -3.49 -4.63
C GLU A 41 -5.19 -3.83 -3.79
N VAL A 42 -6.29 -3.10 -4.01
CA VAL A 42 -7.57 -3.36 -3.36
C VAL A 42 -8.55 -3.82 -4.43
N LYS A 43 -9.00 -5.05 -4.35
CA LYS A 43 -9.99 -5.60 -5.27
C LYS A 43 -11.11 -6.22 -4.46
N ASP A 44 -12.33 -5.71 -4.65
CA ASP A 44 -13.50 -6.09 -3.88
C ASP A 44 -13.22 -5.92 -2.37
N GLU A 45 -13.33 -7.00 -1.59
CA GLU A 45 -13.01 -7.03 -0.15
C GLU A 45 -11.58 -7.52 0.14
N THR A 46 -10.75 -7.71 -0.89
CA THR A 46 -9.39 -8.25 -0.76
C THR A 46 -8.33 -7.16 -0.87
N VAL A 47 -7.41 -7.14 0.08
CA VAL A 47 -6.22 -6.28 0.06
C VAL A 47 -4.98 -7.13 -0.19
N THR A 48 -4.31 -6.88 -1.31
CA THR A 48 -3.10 -7.61 -1.71
C THR A 48 -1.86 -6.74 -1.52
N LEU A 49 -0.91 -7.22 -0.72
CA LEU A 49 0.43 -6.62 -0.55
C LEU A 49 1.33 -7.07 -1.71
N MET A 50 1.42 -6.25 -2.75
CA MET A 50 2.09 -6.61 -4.01
C MET A 50 3.61 -6.56 -3.92
N ARG A 51 4.15 -5.50 -3.32
CA ARG A 51 5.60 -5.23 -3.27
C ARG A 51 5.97 -4.52 -1.98
N VAL A 52 7.16 -4.79 -1.47
CA VAL A 52 7.80 -4.04 -0.38
C VAL A 52 9.21 -3.72 -0.79
N LEU A 53 9.48 -2.47 -1.17
CA LEU A 53 10.77 -2.07 -1.74
C LEU A 53 11.24 -0.74 -1.14
N HIS A 54 12.55 -0.52 -1.16
CA HIS A 54 13.14 0.77 -0.83
C HIS A 54 12.69 1.84 -1.84
N ARG A 55 12.63 3.12 -1.43
CA ARG A 55 12.16 4.25 -2.26
C ARG A 55 12.79 4.30 -3.65
N GLY A 56 14.10 4.05 -3.74
CA GLY A 56 14.85 4.12 -5.00
C GLY A 56 14.41 3.09 -6.04
N GLU A 57 13.96 1.92 -5.59
CA GLU A 57 13.56 0.81 -6.46
C GLU A 57 12.03 0.76 -6.67
N PHE A 58 11.26 1.25 -5.70
CA PHE A 58 9.81 1.10 -5.70
C PHE A 58 9.14 1.53 -7.01
N TYR A 59 9.51 2.71 -7.52
CA TYR A 59 8.90 3.27 -8.73
C TYR A 59 9.33 2.61 -10.04
N ARG A 60 10.37 1.75 -10.00
CA ARG A 60 10.76 0.93 -11.15
C ARG A 60 9.86 -0.30 -11.32
N TYR A 61 9.24 -0.74 -10.22
CA TYR A 61 8.49 -2.00 -10.17
C TYR A 61 7.03 -1.83 -9.70
N PHE A 62 6.62 -0.61 -9.33
CA PHE A 62 5.27 -0.27 -8.88
C PHE A 62 4.98 1.22 -9.15
N PRO A 63 3.77 1.65 -9.56
CA PRO A 63 2.53 0.88 -9.60
C PRO A 63 2.55 -0.26 -10.61
#